data_AF-A0A8T4ZGV2-F1
#
_entry.id   AF-A0A8T4ZGV2-F1
#
_cell.length_a   1.000
_cell.length_b   1.000
_cell.length_c   1.000
_cell.angle_alpha   90.00
_cell.angle_beta   90.00
_cell.angle_gamma   90.00
#
_symmetry.space_group_name_H-M   'P 1'
#
loop_
_entity.id
_entity.type
_entity.pdbx_description
1 polymer ?
#
loop_
_entity_poly.entity_id
_entity_poly.type
_entity_poly.pdbx_seq_one_letter_code
_entity_poly.pdbx_strand_id
1 'polypeptide(L)'
;TLKVGISMRGESRGIKDVVGLIASHDRPAVLVGGFPRGHFSKETISLLDKTFRIYSSGLDSWTVTSWLIFAYIDVTGADEVVQNR
;
A
#
# COMPACT_ATOMS: atom_id res chain seq x y z
N THR A 1 9.05 -4.73 -11.02
CA THR A 1 8.59 -4.03 -9.81
C THR A 1 7.09 -4.14 -9.69
N LEU A 2 6.62 -4.71 -8.58
CA LEU A 2 5.20 -4.76 -8.23
C LEU A 2 4.71 -3.34 -7.88
N LYS A 3 3.61 -2.89 -8.50
CA LYS A 3 2.95 -1.60 -8.25
C LYS A 3 1.55 -1.84 -7.69
N VAL A 4 1.35 -1.46 -6.44
CA VAL A 4 0.08 -1.65 -5.71
C VAL A 4 -0.57 -0.29 -5.46
N GLY A 5 -1.84 -0.14 -5.81
CA GLY A 5 -2.64 1.02 -5.38
C GLY A 5 -3.52 0.71 -4.18
N ILE A 6 -3.61 1.64 -3.22
CA ILE A 6 -4.62 1.56 -2.16
C ILE A 6 -5.83 2.39 -2.55
N SER A 7 -7.00 1.75 -2.62
CA SER A 7 -8.23 2.38 -3.07
C SER A 7 -9.47 1.68 -2.54
N MET A 8 -10.52 2.45 -2.26
CA MET A 8 -11.85 1.93 -1.90
C MET A 8 -12.51 1.08 -3.00
N ARG A 9 -12.02 1.17 -4.24
CA ARG A 9 -12.48 0.38 -5.40
C ARG A 9 -11.63 -0.86 -5.67
N GLY A 10 -10.62 -1.11 -4.83
CA GLY A 10 -9.75 -2.29 -4.94
C GLY A 10 -10.39 -3.55 -4.35
N GLU A 11 -9.69 -4.66 -4.51
CA GLU A 11 -10.07 -5.93 -3.88
C GLU A 11 -9.93 -5.83 -2.36
N SER A 12 -10.94 -6.31 -1.63
CA SER A 12 -10.93 -6.30 -0.16
C SER A 12 -9.91 -7.30 0.37
N ARG A 13 -8.89 -6.83 1.09
CA ARG A 13 -7.85 -7.65 1.71
C ARG A 13 -7.40 -7.05 3.03
N GLY A 14 -7.00 -7.91 3.97
CA GLY A 14 -6.42 -7.46 5.23
C GLY A 14 -5.07 -6.81 5.01
N ILE A 15 -4.71 -5.82 5.84
CA ILE A 15 -3.44 -5.11 5.67
C ILE A 15 -2.23 -6.05 5.73
N LYS A 16 -2.23 -7.05 6.62
CA LYS A 16 -1.16 -8.05 6.76
C LYS A 16 -0.95 -8.85 5.48
N ASP A 17 -2.02 -9.25 4.79
CA ASP A 17 -1.92 -9.97 3.52
C ASP A 17 -1.35 -9.08 2.42
N VAL A 18 -1.79 -7.81 2.38
CA VAL A 18 -1.30 -6.83 1.40
C VAL A 18 0.17 -6.52 1.63
N VAL A 19 0.60 -6.26 2.87
CA VAL A 19 2.01 -5.99 3.16
C VAL A 19 2.88 -7.23 3.02
N GLY A 20 2.38 -8.43 3.33
CA GLY A 20 3.07 -9.68 3.07
C GLY A 20 3.36 -9.89 1.58
N LEU A 21 2.37 -9.60 0.73
CA LEU A 21 2.57 -9.60 -0.73
C LEU A 21 3.59 -8.54 -1.17
N ILE A 22 3.52 -7.32 -0.62
CA ILE A 22 4.46 -6.25 -0.96
C ILE A 22 5.89 -6.63 -0.55
N ALA A 23 6.09 -7.12 0.67
CA ALA A 23 7.38 -7.50 1.22
C ALA A 23 8.01 -8.72 0.52
N SER A 24 7.19 -9.58 -0.10
CA SER A 24 7.70 -10.73 -0.86
C SER A 24 8.25 -10.38 -2.25
N HIS A 25 8.23 -9.11 -2.66
CA HIS A 25 8.69 -8.66 -3.98
C HIS A 25 9.90 -7.75 -3.84
N ASP A 26 10.87 -7.92 -4.74
CA ASP A 26 12.00 -7.01 -4.83
C ASP A 26 11.56 -5.64 -5.37
N ARG A 27 11.99 -4.57 -4.67
CA ARG A 27 11.75 -3.16 -5.01
C ARG A 27 10.28 -2.84 -5.35
N PRO A 28 9.32 -3.05 -4.42
CA PRO A 28 7.92 -2.79 -4.67
C PRO A 28 7.62 -1.28 -4.63
N ALA A 29 6.50 -0.87 -5.24
CA ALA A 29 5.98 0.48 -5.18
C ALA A 29 4.52 0.48 -4.73
N VAL A 30 4.19 1.36 -3.78
CA VAL A 30 2.82 1.54 -3.29
C VAL A 30 2.34 2.95 -3.61
N LEU A 31 1.18 3.05 -4.24
CA LEU A 31 0.52 4.30 -4.57
C LEU A 31 -0.66 4.55 -3.62
N VAL A 32 -0.61 5.66 -2.90
CA VAL A 32 -1.68 6.15 -2.01
C VAL A 32 -2.21 7.47 -2.57
N GLY A 33 -3.53 7.61 -2.67
CA GLY A 33 -4.15 8.85 -3.14
C GLY A 33 -4.03 9.96 -2.11
N GLY A 34 -3.35 11.07 -2.45
CA GLY A 34 -3.20 12.25 -1.60
C GLY A 34 -4.28 13.32 -1.79
N PHE A 35 -5.44 12.96 -2.35
CA PHE A 35 -6.53 13.89 -2.65
C PHE A 35 -7.69 13.74 -1.65
N PRO A 36 -8.43 14.81 -1.33
CA PRO A 36 -9.49 14.77 -0.31
C PRO A 36 -10.71 13.96 -0.73
N ARG A 37 -11.04 13.91 -2.03
CA ARG A 37 -12.12 13.10 -2.60
C ARG A 37 -11.79 12.65 -4.02
N GLY A 38 -12.42 11.57 -4.45
CA GLY A 38 -12.30 11.03 -5.80
C GLY A 38 -11.64 9.65 -5.83
N HIS A 39 -11.17 9.26 -7.00
CA HIS A 39 -10.48 8.00 -7.23
C HIS A 39 -9.35 8.22 -8.24
N PHE A 40 -8.41 7.29 -8.30
CA PHE A 40 -7.44 7.25 -9.39
C PHE A 40 -8.14 7.25 -10.75
N SER A 41 -7.53 7.93 -11.73
CA SER A 41 -8.02 7.91 -13.10
C SER A 41 -7.82 6.51 -13.70
N LYS A 42 -8.47 6.24 -14.84
CA LYS A 42 -8.30 4.96 -15.54
C LYS A 42 -6.86 4.77 -16.00
N GLU A 43 -6.22 5.86 -16.42
CA GLU A 43 -4.82 5.90 -16.83
C GLU A 43 -3.91 5.52 -15.66
N THR A 44 -4.11 6.10 -14.47
CA THR A 44 -3.35 5.70 -13.27
C THR A 44 -3.58 4.24 -12.90
N ILE A 45 -4.83 3.76 -12.92
CA ILE A 45 -5.15 2.36 -12.61
C ILE A 45 -4.48 1.41 -13.61
N SER A 46 -4.41 1.76 -14.89
CA SER A 46 -3.78 0.94 -15.93
C SER A 46 -2.29 0.69 -15.71
N LEU A 47 -1.63 1.54 -14.92
CA LEU A 47 -0.21 1.40 -14.57
C LEU A 47 0.02 0.52 -13.34
N LEU A 48 -1.03 0.20 -12.57
CA LEU A 48 -0.94 -0.61 -11.36
C LEU A 48 -1.13 -2.10 -11.68
N ASP A 49 -0.37 -2.96 -11.02
CA ASP A 49 -0.51 -4.40 -11.16
C ASP A 49 -1.67 -4.93 -10.30
N LYS A 50 -1.88 -4.31 -9.14
CA LYS A 50 -2.97 -4.63 -8.21
C LYS A 50 -3.51 -3.40 -7.52
N THR A 51 -4.78 -3.45 -7.14
CA THR A 51 -5.43 -2.41 -6.34
C THR A 51 -6.17 -3.06 -5.18
N PHE A 52 -5.89 -2.64 -3.94
CA PHE A 52 -6.49 -3.22 -2.74
C PHE A 52 -7.25 -2.19 -1.92
N ARG A 53 -8.31 -2.66 -1.27
CA ARG A 53 -9.03 -1.96 -0.21
C ARG A 53 -8.64 -2.61 1.13
N ILE A 54 -7.89 -1.88 1.94
CA ILE A 54 -7.37 -2.36 3.23
C ILE A 54 -8.27 -2.05 4.44
N TYR A 55 -9.33 -1.26 4.23
CA TYR A 55 -10.26 -0.86 5.28
C TYR A 55 -11.68 -0.70 4.75
N SER A 56 -12.69 -0.83 5.62
CA SER A 56 -14.11 -0.80 5.23
C SER A 56 -14.61 0.60 4.86
N SER A 57 -13.95 1.66 5.35
CA SER A 57 -14.23 3.05 5.03
C SER A 57 -13.03 3.76 4.42
N GLY A 58 -13.28 4.90 3.77
CA GLY A 58 -12.20 5.80 3.37
C GLY A 58 -11.43 6.29 4.61
N LEU A 59 -10.11 6.33 4.51
CA LEU A 59 -9.20 6.87 5.52
C LEU A 59 -8.38 7.98 4.88
N ASP A 60 -7.89 8.90 5.69
CA ASP A 60 -6.96 9.92 5.23
C ASP A 60 -5.67 9.30 4.70
N SER A 61 -5.07 9.96 3.71
CA SER A 61 -3.86 9.48 3.04
C SER A 61 -2.70 9.24 4.00
N TRP A 62 -2.54 10.10 5.03
CA TRP A 62 -1.53 9.90 6.08
C TRP A 62 -1.83 8.67 6.94
N THR A 63 -3.10 8.40 7.25
CA THR A 63 -3.48 7.22 8.05
C THR A 63 -3.15 5.94 7.29
N VAL A 64 -3.51 5.89 6.00
CA VAL A 64 -3.17 4.77 5.11
C VAL A 64 -1.66 4.60 5.00
N THR A 65 -0.93 5.69 4.78
CA THR A 65 0.53 5.67 4.59
C THR A 65 1.25 5.21 5.86
N SER A 66 0.92 5.79 7.02
CA SER A 66 1.50 5.41 8.31
C SER A 66 1.22 3.94 8.65
N TRP A 67 0.01 3.45 8.38
CA TRP A 67 -0.35 2.07 8.67
C TRP A 67 0.39 1.08 7.75
N LEU A 68 0.54 1.41 6.47
CA LEU A 68 1.35 0.64 5.54
C LEU A 68 2.81 0.58 5.96
N ILE A 69 3.42 1.71 6.34
CA ILE A 69 4.82 1.76 6.79
C ILE A 69 4.99 0.89 8.04
N PHE A 70 4.12 1.07 9.03
CA PHE A 70 4.17 0.30 10.27
C PHE A 70 4.02 -1.20 10.01
N ALA A 71 3.01 -1.60 9.24
CA ALA A 71 2.76 -3.01 8.93
C ALA A 71 3.87 -3.62 8.06
N TYR A 72 4.48 -2.84 7.17
CA TYR A 72 5.63 -3.29 6.39
C TYR A 72 6.83 -3.57 7.30
N ILE A 73 7.17 -2.64 8.20
CA ILE A 73 8.26 -2.83 9.18
C ILE A 73 7.99 -4.04 10.09
N ASP A 74 6.75 -4.23 10.54
CA ASP A 74 6.34 -5.38 11.34
C ASP A 74 6.59 -6.71 10.60
N VAL A 75 6.28 -6.76 9.30
CA VAL A 75 6.47 -7.97 8.48
C VAL A 75 7.92 -8.20 8.08
N THR A 76 8.70 -7.15 7.81
CA THR A 76 10.11 -7.29 7.40
C THR A 76 11.08 -7.39 8.59
N GLY A 77 10.62 -7.08 9.80
CA GLY A 77 11.50 -6.91 10.97
C GLY A 77 12.15 -5.53 11.00
N ALA A 78 12.27 -4.94 12.19
CA ALA A 78 12.83 -3.59 12.40
C ALA A 78 14.37 -3.53 12.29
N ASP A 79 15.05 -4.68 12.26
CA ASP A 79 16.50 -4.74 12.44
C ASP A 79 17.31 -4.51 11.15
N GLU A 80 16.73 -4.70 9.95
CA GLU A 80 17.45 -4.49 8.69
C GLU A 80 17.47 -3.03 8.21
N VAL A 81 16.50 -2.20 8.61
CA VAL A 81 16.34 -0.84 8.05
C VAL A 81 17.29 0.18 8.69
N VAL A 82 17.75 -0.07 9.92
CA VAL A 82 18.65 0.84 10.66
C VAL A 82 20.14 0.52 10.43
N GLN A 83 20.49 -0.73 10.13
CA GLN A 83 21.89 -1.19 10.00
C GLN A 83 22.56 -0.81 8.66
N ASN A 84 21.81 -0.30 7.68
CA ASN A 84 22.32 0.11 6.36
C ASN A 84 22.31 1.64 6.16
N ARG A 85 22.44 2.42 7.23
CA ARG A 85 22.66 3.88 7.18
C ARG A 85 23.99 4.28 7.77
#